data_AF-A0A6S6SU15-F1
#
_entry.id   AF-A0A6S6SU15-F1
#
_cell.length_a   1.000
_cell.length_b   1.000
_cell.length_c   1.000
_cell.angle_alpha   90.00
_cell.angle_beta   90.00
_cell.angle_gamma   90.00
#
_symmetry.space_group_name_H-M   'P 1'
#
loop_
_entity.id
_entity.type
_entity.pdbx_description
1 polymer ?
#
loop_
_entity_poly.entity_id
_entity_poly.type
_entity_poly.pdbx_seq_one_letter_code
_entity_poly.pdbx_strand_id
1 'polypeptide(L)'
;MYHKILFSLVLLLYVKEFMMKKISILLVGFLLIGCGDTNNTNIEMNIPQEINSPEVQEYLDSLPDNDMNSPEYELPADPGEQGKEELLGIDSNDNGIRDDVEIYIYNKYKNDENKRVAYSIFSQDAKSVSKILKNPERGYEDEIYKIFSRNLQCNEYWIRKKSKNTDIDHYFELGNTYNLTSSKFKDIIYDTRERQKAYFTYQASLGGHSFSLGKNTIDDCDQNITILDK
;
A
#
# COMPACT_ATOMS: atom_id res chain seq x y z
N MET A 1 -29.68 11.35 53.41
CA MET A 1 -28.51 11.41 52.51
C MET A 1 -27.91 10.02 52.21
N TYR A 2 -27.92 9.06 53.16
CA TYR A 2 -27.40 7.70 52.96
C TYR A 2 -28.19 6.80 51.98
N HIS A 3 -29.51 6.99 51.81
CA HIS A 3 -30.29 6.14 50.89
C HIS A 3 -29.99 6.35 49.40
N LYS A 4 -29.56 7.55 48.97
CA LYS A 4 -29.23 7.80 47.56
C LYS A 4 -27.91 7.16 47.15
N ILE A 5 -26.95 7.07 48.07
CA ILE A 5 -25.64 6.46 47.82
C ILE A 5 -25.76 4.93 47.73
N LEU A 6 -26.59 4.32 48.59
CA LEU A 6 -26.82 2.88 48.58
C LEU A 6 -27.49 2.41 47.27
N PHE A 7 -28.45 3.18 46.75
CA PHE A 7 -29.12 2.85 45.49
C PHE A 7 -28.18 2.92 44.27
N SER A 8 -27.27 3.90 44.26
CA SER A 8 -26.28 4.06 43.18
C SER A 8 -25.25 2.93 43.15
N LEU A 9 -24.78 2.46 44.32
CA LEU A 9 -23.85 1.34 44.41
C LEU A 9 -24.50 0.00 44.03
N VAL A 10 -25.76 -0.23 44.40
CA VAL A 10 -26.51 -1.43 43.99
C VAL A 10 -26.75 -1.43 42.48
N LEU A 11 -27.06 -0.28 41.88
CA LEU A 11 -27.22 -0.16 40.43
C LEU A 11 -25.92 -0.42 39.67
N LEU A 12 -24.78 0.11 40.17
CA LEU A 12 -23.46 -0.13 39.59
C LEU A 12 -23.04 -1.60 39.67
N LEU A 13 -23.34 -2.29 40.78
CA LEU A 13 -23.07 -3.73 40.92
C LEU A 13 -23.97 -4.56 39.98
N TYR A 14 -25.23 -4.18 39.82
CA TYR A 14 -26.17 -4.87 38.92
C TYR A 14 -25.78 -4.72 37.44
N VAL A 15 -25.35 -3.52 37.03
CA VAL A 15 -24.87 -3.26 35.66
C VAL A 15 -23.56 -4.03 35.38
N LYS A 16 -22.67 -4.15 36.36
CA LYS A 16 -21.40 -4.89 36.20
C LYS A 16 -21.62 -6.39 36.03
N GLU A 17 -22.54 -7.00 36.80
CA GLU A 17 -22.91 -8.41 36.59
C GLU A 17 -23.63 -8.65 35.26
N PHE A 18 -24.50 -7.73 34.85
CA PHE A 18 -25.22 -7.85 33.58
C PHE A 18 -24.29 -7.73 32.36
N MET A 19 -23.26 -6.88 32.42
CA MET A 19 -22.25 -6.74 31.36
C MET A 19 -21.31 -7.94 31.27
N MET A 20 -20.89 -8.54 32.40
CA MET A 20 -19.98 -9.69 32.36
C MET A 20 -20.64 -11.00 31.88
N LYS A 21 -21.94 -11.20 32.11
CA LYS A 21 -22.66 -12.38 31.59
C LYS A 21 -22.87 -12.36 30.08
N LYS A 22 -23.02 -11.17 29.47
CA LYS A 22 -23.19 -11.07 28.00
C LYS A 22 -21.90 -11.30 27.23
N ILE A 23 -20.73 -11.00 27.82
CA ILE A 23 -19.43 -11.25 27.20
C ILE A 23 -19.09 -12.75 27.20
N SER A 24 -19.55 -13.52 28.20
CA SER A 24 -19.33 -14.98 28.25
C SER A 24 -20.23 -15.79 27.30
N ILE A 25 -21.38 -15.26 26.87
CA ILE A 25 -22.29 -15.95 25.94
C ILE A 25 -21.86 -15.76 24.47
N LEU A 26 -20.98 -14.80 24.18
CA LEU A 26 -20.46 -14.55 22.83
C LEU A 26 -19.21 -15.39 22.46
N LEU A 27 -18.69 -16.19 23.40
CA LEU A 27 -17.46 -16.99 23.20
C LEU A 27 -17.69 -18.49 22.96
N VAL A 28 -18.94 -18.96 22.83
CA VAL A 28 -19.25 -20.40 22.67
C VAL A 28 -19.97 -20.73 21.34
N GLY A 29 -20.10 -19.75 20.44
CA GLY A 29 -20.87 -19.89 19.18
C GLY A 29 -20.05 -19.92 17.90
N PHE A 30 -18.76 -20.31 17.92
CA PHE A 30 -17.91 -20.37 16.72
C PHE A 30 -17.07 -21.66 16.64
N LEU A 31 -17.71 -22.79 16.90
CA LEU A 31 -17.18 -24.11 16.58
C LEU A 31 -18.23 -24.86 15.75
N LEU A 32 -17.76 -25.43 14.63
CA LEU A 32 -18.41 -26.40 13.74
C LEU A 32 -19.17 -25.86 12.51
N ILE A 33 -18.42 -25.41 11.50
CA ILE A 33 -18.62 -25.94 10.12
C ILE A 33 -17.24 -26.24 9.55
N GLY A 34 -16.87 -27.52 9.59
CA GLY A 34 -15.79 -28.10 8.79
C GLY A 34 -16.39 -29.16 7.87
N CYS A 35 -16.13 -29.03 6.57
CA CYS A 35 -15.67 -30.09 5.66
C CYS A 35 -15.77 -29.57 4.21
N GLY A 36 -14.69 -29.72 3.45
CA GLY A 36 -14.64 -29.38 2.03
C GLY A 36 -13.24 -29.46 1.45
N ASP A 37 -12.68 -30.67 1.43
CA ASP A 37 -11.62 -31.18 0.56
C ASP A 37 -10.30 -30.41 0.39
N THR A 38 -9.30 -30.82 1.19
CA THR A 38 -7.88 -30.66 0.86
C THR A 38 -7.46 -31.70 -0.18
N ASN A 39 -7.63 -31.38 -1.46
CA ASN A 39 -6.87 -32.06 -2.50
C ASN A 39 -5.49 -31.41 -2.58
N ASN A 40 -4.54 -32.10 -1.96
CA ASN A 40 -3.11 -31.87 -2.06
C ASN A 40 -2.64 -32.27 -3.47
N THR A 41 -2.77 -31.36 -4.43
CA THR A 41 -1.94 -31.40 -5.65
C THR A 41 -0.73 -30.53 -5.39
N ASN A 42 0.41 -31.17 -5.16
CA ASN A 42 1.72 -30.57 -5.40
C ASN A 42 1.78 -30.19 -6.88
N ILE A 43 1.32 -28.98 -7.21
CA ILE A 43 1.70 -28.34 -8.45
C ILE A 43 3.12 -27.84 -8.18
N GLU A 44 4.11 -28.66 -8.53
CA GLU A 44 5.41 -28.13 -8.89
C GLU A 44 5.16 -27.14 -10.03
N MET A 45 5.11 -25.86 -9.70
CA MET A 45 5.31 -24.82 -10.69
C MET A 45 6.73 -25.01 -11.19
N ASN A 46 6.84 -25.73 -12.30
CA ASN A 46 8.05 -25.79 -13.10
C ASN A 46 8.20 -24.38 -13.69
N ILE A 47 8.79 -23.46 -12.93
CA ILE A 47 9.19 -22.15 -13.43
C ILE A 47 10.15 -22.45 -14.58
N PRO A 48 9.81 -22.10 -15.83
CA PRO A 48 10.72 -22.31 -16.95
C PRO A 48 12.06 -21.67 -16.59
N GLN A 49 13.15 -22.43 -16.70
CA GLN A 49 14.52 -21.95 -16.50
C GLN A 49 14.96 -21.01 -17.62
N GLU A 50 14.18 -19.98 -17.91
CA GLU A 50 14.43 -18.99 -18.96
C GLU A 50 14.70 -17.61 -18.37
N ILE A 51 15.12 -17.54 -17.11
CA ILE A 51 15.56 -16.29 -16.45
C ILE A 51 17.04 -15.98 -16.78
N ASN A 52 17.75 -16.90 -17.44
CA ASN A 52 19.17 -16.75 -17.80
C ASN A 52 19.39 -16.55 -19.32
N SER A 53 18.34 -16.20 -20.07
CA SER A 53 18.51 -15.83 -21.48
C SER A 53 19.21 -14.47 -21.57
N PRO A 54 20.26 -14.32 -22.40
CA PRO A 54 20.90 -13.03 -22.66
C PRO A 54 19.90 -11.94 -23.10
N GLU A 55 18.80 -12.34 -23.75
CA GLU A 55 17.73 -11.46 -24.23
C GLU A 55 16.86 -10.92 -23.09
N VAL A 56 16.69 -11.71 -22.02
CA VAL A 56 16.01 -11.27 -20.78
C VAL A 56 16.92 -10.35 -19.97
N GLN A 57 18.23 -10.62 -19.95
CA GLN A 57 19.20 -9.72 -19.31
C GLN A 57 19.30 -8.39 -20.04
N GLU A 58 19.35 -8.38 -21.38
CA GLU A 58 19.32 -7.17 -22.20
C GLU A 58 18.02 -6.38 -22.03
N TYR A 59 16.87 -7.05 -21.89
CA TYR A 59 15.61 -6.40 -21.54
C TYR A 59 15.63 -5.79 -20.14
N LEU A 60 16.14 -6.52 -19.13
CA LEU A 60 16.31 -6.04 -17.76
C LEU A 60 17.29 -4.87 -17.66
N ASP A 61 18.36 -4.88 -18.45
CA ASP A 61 19.36 -3.82 -18.56
C ASP A 61 18.84 -2.62 -19.38
N SER A 62 17.76 -2.81 -20.17
CA SER A 62 17.06 -1.76 -20.92
C SER A 62 15.88 -1.14 -20.17
N LEU A 63 15.47 -1.75 -19.04
CA LEU A 63 14.51 -1.10 -18.15
C LEU A 63 15.19 0.18 -17.64
N PRO A 64 14.49 1.32 -17.63
CA PRO A 64 15.06 2.51 -17.02
C PRO A 64 15.47 2.14 -15.60
N ASP A 65 16.79 2.19 -15.38
CA ASP A 65 17.38 2.08 -14.06
C ASP A 65 16.92 3.30 -13.27
N ASN A 66 15.69 3.25 -12.76
CA ASN A 66 15.34 3.95 -11.53
C ASN A 66 15.99 3.23 -10.33
N ASP A 67 17.17 2.62 -10.55
CA ASP A 67 18.06 2.23 -9.49
C ASP A 67 18.63 3.52 -8.93
N MET A 68 18.22 3.87 -7.71
CA MET A 68 18.81 4.99 -6.96
C MET A 68 20.34 4.92 -6.83
N ASN A 69 20.99 3.82 -7.24
CA ASN A 69 22.45 3.66 -7.29
C ASN A 69 23.03 3.62 -8.71
N SER A 70 22.22 3.75 -9.76
CA SER A 70 22.76 3.92 -11.10
C SER A 70 23.48 5.27 -11.15
N PRO A 71 24.73 5.33 -11.65
CA PRO A 71 25.43 6.59 -11.85
C PRO A 71 24.70 7.53 -12.83
N GLU A 72 23.69 7.04 -13.56
CA GLU A 72 22.84 7.78 -14.49
C GLU A 72 21.48 8.19 -13.93
N TYR A 73 21.12 7.79 -12.70
CA TYR A 73 19.86 8.22 -12.10
C TYR A 73 19.97 9.66 -11.60
N GLU A 74 19.67 10.60 -12.50
CA GLU A 74 19.56 12.02 -12.18
C GLU A 74 18.17 12.33 -11.64
N LEU A 75 18.11 12.71 -10.35
CA LEU A 75 16.89 13.26 -9.79
C LEU A 75 16.48 14.53 -10.54
N PRO A 76 15.17 14.75 -10.76
CA PRO A 76 14.71 16.01 -11.29
C PRO A 76 15.08 17.15 -10.35
N ALA A 77 15.14 18.36 -10.89
CA ALA A 77 15.26 19.56 -10.07
C ALA A 77 13.99 19.75 -9.22
N ASP A 78 14.13 20.30 -8.02
CA ASP A 78 12.98 20.67 -7.20
C ASP A 78 12.13 21.73 -7.92
N PRO A 79 10.86 21.44 -8.25
CA PRO A 79 10.01 22.37 -8.98
C PRO A 79 9.53 23.54 -8.10
N GLY A 80 9.74 23.48 -6.78
CA GLY A 80 9.35 24.53 -5.84
C GLY A 80 7.87 24.89 -5.93
N GLU A 81 7.56 26.19 -5.88
CA GLU A 81 6.18 26.67 -5.99
C GLU A 81 5.59 26.50 -7.38
N GLN A 82 6.40 26.45 -8.44
CA GLN A 82 5.91 26.21 -9.81
C GLN A 82 5.27 24.82 -9.91
N GLY A 83 5.83 23.84 -9.19
CA GLY A 83 5.28 22.49 -9.08
C GLY A 83 3.87 22.42 -8.49
N LYS A 84 3.38 23.49 -7.85
CA LYS A 84 2.06 23.56 -7.21
C LYS A 84 1.01 24.29 -8.04
N GLU A 85 1.40 24.94 -9.13
CA GLU A 85 0.49 25.72 -9.98
C GLU A 85 -0.52 24.82 -10.70
N GLU A 86 -0.10 23.61 -11.09
CA GLU A 86 -0.94 22.65 -11.80
C GLU A 86 -1.38 21.48 -10.93
N LEU A 87 -2.56 20.92 -11.25
CA LEU A 87 -3.13 19.80 -10.51
C LEU A 87 -2.19 18.58 -10.49
N LEU A 88 -1.63 18.21 -11.64
CA LEU A 88 -0.67 17.11 -11.77
C LEU A 88 0.75 17.51 -11.36
N GLY A 89 1.05 18.81 -11.39
CA GLY A 89 2.38 19.37 -11.15
C GLY A 89 3.36 19.07 -12.28
N ILE A 90 4.65 19.23 -11.99
CA ILE A 90 5.74 19.06 -12.95
C ILE A 90 6.31 17.64 -12.81
N ASP A 91 6.48 16.97 -13.95
CA ASP A 91 7.16 15.69 -14.14
C ASP A 91 8.18 15.92 -15.27
N SER A 92 9.39 16.33 -14.90
CA SER A 92 10.40 16.82 -15.86
C SER A 92 11.06 15.70 -16.66
N ASN A 93 11.00 14.47 -16.15
CA ASN A 93 11.62 13.29 -16.78
C ASN A 93 10.58 12.35 -17.41
N ASP A 94 9.31 12.76 -17.51
CA ASP A 94 8.18 12.04 -18.10
C ASP A 94 8.02 10.60 -17.55
N ASN A 95 8.42 10.36 -16.29
CA ASN A 95 8.41 9.02 -15.71
C ASN A 95 7.08 8.66 -15.03
N GLY A 96 6.14 9.61 -14.99
CA GLY A 96 4.80 9.53 -14.40
C GLY A 96 4.75 9.97 -12.94
N ILE A 97 5.86 10.41 -12.35
CA ILE A 97 6.00 10.84 -10.96
C ILE A 97 6.27 12.34 -10.95
N ARG A 98 5.53 13.05 -10.11
CA ARG A 98 5.78 14.48 -9.90
C ARG A 98 7.15 14.69 -9.25
N ASP A 99 7.93 15.67 -9.74
CA ASP A 99 9.33 15.86 -9.37
C ASP A 99 9.55 15.99 -7.85
N ASP A 100 8.73 16.80 -7.17
CA ASP A 100 8.76 16.96 -5.70
C ASP A 100 8.45 15.66 -4.94
N VAL A 101 7.55 14.83 -5.45
CA VAL A 101 7.21 13.51 -4.89
C VAL A 101 8.37 12.55 -5.08
N GLU A 102 8.97 12.51 -6.27
CA GLU A 102 10.14 11.69 -6.57
C GLU A 102 11.33 12.04 -5.66
N ILE A 103 11.62 13.34 -5.53
CA ILE A 103 12.65 13.86 -4.62
C ILE A 103 12.36 13.47 -3.17
N TYR A 104 11.10 13.55 -2.73
CA TYR A 104 10.70 13.12 -1.39
C TYR A 104 10.95 11.63 -1.17
N ILE A 105 10.49 10.78 -2.10
CA ILE A 105 10.67 9.32 -2.02
C ILE A 105 12.15 8.99 -1.95
N TYR A 106 12.95 9.59 -2.84
CA TYR A 106 14.40 9.38 -2.85
C TYR A 106 15.03 9.78 -1.51
N ASN A 107 14.76 10.99 -1.03
CA ASN A 107 15.37 11.48 0.20
C ASN A 107 14.95 10.68 1.44
N LYS A 108 13.73 10.16 1.46
CA LYS A 108 13.22 9.34 2.55
C LYS A 108 13.93 7.99 2.62
N TYR A 109 14.19 7.36 1.47
CA TYR A 109 14.68 5.98 1.41
C TYR A 109 16.14 5.81 0.97
N LYS A 110 16.87 6.87 0.60
CA LYS A 110 18.26 6.75 0.07
C LYS A 110 19.25 6.02 0.98
N ASN A 111 19.00 6.01 2.29
CA ASN A 111 19.82 5.33 3.30
C ASN A 111 19.17 4.05 3.84
N ASP A 112 18.02 3.65 3.30
CA ASP A 112 17.31 2.43 3.68
C ASP A 112 18.01 1.19 3.10
N GLU A 113 18.03 0.09 3.83
CA GLU A 113 18.58 -1.18 3.34
C GLU A 113 17.80 -1.71 2.13
N ASN A 114 16.48 -1.49 2.09
CA ASN A 114 15.58 -1.91 1.02
C ASN A 114 15.25 -0.74 0.08
N LYS A 115 16.13 0.26 -0.02
CA LYS A 115 15.88 1.51 -0.77
C LYS A 115 15.35 1.34 -2.19
N ARG A 116 15.84 0.33 -2.93
CA ARG A 116 15.41 0.04 -4.31
C ARG A 116 13.95 -0.43 -4.34
N VAL A 117 13.59 -1.34 -3.44
CA VAL A 117 12.22 -1.84 -3.30
C VAL A 117 11.29 -0.73 -2.80
N ALA A 118 11.73 0.04 -1.80
CA ALA A 118 10.97 1.15 -1.25
C ALA A 118 10.69 2.20 -2.32
N TYR A 119 11.72 2.64 -3.04
CA TYR A 119 11.55 3.57 -4.15
C TYR A 119 10.58 3.01 -5.20
N SER A 120 10.74 1.75 -5.62
CA SER A 120 9.85 1.10 -6.59
C SER A 120 8.36 1.14 -6.19
N ILE A 121 8.05 0.69 -4.96
CA ILE A 121 6.69 0.64 -4.43
C ILE A 121 6.08 2.04 -4.27
N PHE A 122 6.83 3.00 -3.73
CA PHE A 122 6.33 4.36 -3.52
C PHE A 122 6.18 5.13 -4.85
N SER A 123 7.07 4.87 -5.81
CA SER A 123 6.97 5.41 -7.17
C SER A 123 5.74 4.87 -7.91
N GLN A 124 5.44 3.57 -7.76
CA GLN A 124 4.20 2.99 -8.26
C GLN A 124 2.96 3.66 -7.63
N ASP A 125 2.97 3.97 -6.34
CA ASP A 125 1.89 4.74 -5.69
C ASP A 125 1.75 6.13 -6.31
N ALA A 126 2.86 6.86 -6.45
CA ALA A 126 2.84 8.21 -6.97
C ALA A 126 2.26 8.27 -8.40
N LYS A 127 2.67 7.32 -9.27
CA LYS A 127 2.09 7.15 -10.62
C LYS A 127 0.60 6.86 -10.57
N SER A 128 0.17 6.04 -9.61
CA SER A 128 -1.24 5.71 -9.40
C SER A 128 -2.06 6.96 -9.08
N VAL A 129 -1.52 7.84 -8.24
CA VAL A 129 -2.19 9.07 -7.82
C VAL A 129 -2.30 10.06 -8.97
N SER A 130 -1.26 10.23 -9.80
CA SER A 130 -1.33 11.08 -11.00
C SER A 130 -2.52 10.69 -11.90
N LYS A 131 -2.79 9.38 -12.04
CA LYS A 131 -3.94 8.87 -12.81
C LYS A 131 -5.29 9.17 -12.13
N ILE A 132 -5.35 9.02 -10.80
CA ILE A 132 -6.53 9.35 -9.99
C ILE A 132 -6.86 10.84 -10.10
N LEU A 133 -5.86 11.71 -9.94
CA LEU A 133 -6.05 13.16 -9.96
C LEU A 133 -6.52 13.66 -11.34
N LYS A 134 -6.16 12.96 -12.42
CA LYS A 134 -6.58 13.32 -13.78
C LYS A 134 -8.07 13.08 -14.05
N ASN A 135 -8.68 12.06 -13.44
CA ASN A 135 -10.10 11.71 -13.64
C ASN A 135 -10.75 11.25 -12.32
N PRO A 136 -10.84 12.12 -11.29
CA PRO A 136 -11.22 11.70 -9.96
C PRO A 136 -12.67 11.18 -9.90
N GLU A 137 -13.57 11.67 -10.73
CA GLU A 137 -14.97 11.21 -10.80
C GLU A 137 -15.13 9.78 -11.36
N ARG A 138 -14.10 9.24 -12.00
CA ARG A 138 -14.08 7.91 -12.62
C ARG A 138 -13.41 6.85 -11.74
N GLY A 139 -13.24 7.12 -10.44
CA GLY A 139 -12.54 6.22 -9.53
C GLY A 139 -13.15 4.82 -9.42
N TYR A 140 -14.47 4.70 -9.58
CA TYR A 140 -15.18 3.42 -9.58
C TYR A 140 -14.90 2.55 -10.81
N GLU A 141 -14.31 3.12 -11.86
CA GLU A 141 -13.97 2.34 -13.04
C GLU A 141 -12.86 1.36 -12.71
N ASP A 142 -13.06 0.11 -13.12
CA ASP A 142 -12.18 -1.01 -12.84
C ASP A 142 -10.70 -0.69 -13.08
N GLU A 143 -10.38 0.02 -14.16
CA GLU A 143 -9.01 0.37 -14.52
C GLU A 143 -8.36 1.29 -13.49
N ILE A 144 -9.05 2.35 -13.06
CA ILE A 144 -8.55 3.34 -12.08
C ILE A 144 -8.47 2.71 -10.69
N TYR A 145 -9.48 1.95 -10.29
CA TYR A 145 -9.46 1.23 -9.02
C TYR A 145 -8.32 0.21 -8.95
N LYS A 146 -8.14 -0.60 -10.02
CA LYS A 146 -7.09 -1.63 -10.08
C LYS A 146 -5.70 -1.03 -10.01
N ILE A 147 -5.48 0.16 -10.56
CA ILE A 147 -4.20 0.86 -10.46
C ILE A 147 -3.77 1.07 -9.00
N PHE A 148 -4.67 1.58 -8.14
CA PHE A 148 -4.37 1.76 -6.72
C PHE A 148 -4.27 0.42 -5.97
N SER A 149 -5.16 -0.52 -6.28
CA SER A 149 -5.17 -1.85 -5.66
C SER A 149 -3.90 -2.65 -5.94
N ARG A 150 -3.36 -2.59 -7.17
CA ARG A 150 -2.12 -3.27 -7.55
C ARG A 150 -0.95 -2.83 -6.68
N ASN A 151 -0.85 -1.53 -6.39
CA ASN A 151 0.23 -1.04 -5.54
C ASN A 151 0.16 -1.57 -4.11
N LEU A 152 -1.04 -1.56 -3.50
CA LEU A 152 -1.25 -2.16 -2.18
C LEU A 152 -0.91 -3.66 -2.18
N GLN A 153 -1.27 -4.38 -3.24
CA GLN A 153 -0.99 -5.80 -3.40
C GLN A 153 0.50 -6.09 -3.57
N CYS A 154 1.21 -5.27 -4.35
CA CYS A 154 2.67 -5.35 -4.49
C CYS A 154 3.38 -5.13 -3.15
N ASN A 155 3.01 -4.08 -2.42
CA ASN A 155 3.57 -3.77 -1.10
C ASN A 155 3.34 -4.92 -0.11
N GLU A 156 2.10 -5.42 -0.02
CA GLU A 156 1.75 -6.52 0.88
C GLU A 156 2.42 -7.84 0.47
N TYR A 157 2.58 -8.10 -0.83
CA TYR A 157 3.36 -9.24 -1.32
C TYR A 157 4.81 -9.17 -0.82
N TRP A 158 5.45 -8.01 -0.95
CA TRP A 158 6.83 -7.82 -0.49
C TRP A 158 6.97 -7.98 1.01
N ILE A 159 6.13 -7.30 1.80
CA ILE A 159 6.16 -7.37 3.27
C ILE A 159 6.04 -8.83 3.72
N ARG A 160 5.05 -9.57 3.20
CA ARG A 160 4.86 -10.99 3.55
C ARG A 160 6.05 -11.86 3.19
N LYS A 161 6.70 -11.58 2.06
CA LYS A 161 7.88 -12.30 1.61
C LYS A 161 9.07 -12.02 2.54
N LYS A 162 9.31 -10.75 2.87
CA LYS A 162 10.42 -10.30 3.73
C LYS A 162 10.25 -10.77 5.17
N SER A 163 9.03 -10.72 5.70
CA SER A 163 8.69 -11.22 7.04
C SER A 163 8.48 -12.74 7.09
N LYS A 164 8.83 -13.48 6.02
CA LYS A 164 8.64 -14.92 6.01
C LYS A 164 9.59 -15.55 7.02
N ASN A 165 9.02 -16.29 7.98
CA ASN A 165 9.74 -16.93 9.09
C ASN A 165 10.31 -15.96 10.14
N THR A 166 9.84 -14.71 10.16
CA THR A 166 10.12 -13.78 11.27
C THR A 166 8.96 -13.82 12.28
N ASP A 167 9.10 -13.11 13.40
CA ASP A 167 7.97 -12.87 14.28
C ASP A 167 6.98 -11.86 13.66
N ILE A 168 5.81 -11.75 14.30
CA ILE A 168 4.74 -10.86 13.88
C ILE A 168 5.09 -9.38 14.09
N ASP A 169 5.98 -9.07 15.04
CA ASP A 169 6.40 -7.71 15.32
C ASP A 169 7.19 -7.16 14.14
N HIS A 170 8.05 -7.98 13.51
CA HIS A 170 8.77 -7.61 12.30
C HIS A 170 7.84 -7.35 11.10
N TYR A 171 6.76 -8.12 10.95
CA TYR A 171 5.74 -7.83 9.92
C TYR A 171 5.11 -6.44 10.13
N PHE A 172 4.76 -6.10 11.38
CA PHE A 172 4.20 -4.78 11.70
C PHE A 172 5.24 -3.66 11.55
N GLU A 173 6.50 -3.90 11.88
CA GLU A 173 7.59 -2.94 11.68
C GLU A 173 7.75 -2.58 10.20
N LEU A 174 7.80 -3.59 9.32
CA LEU A 174 7.83 -3.40 7.87
C LEU A 174 6.57 -2.66 7.40
N GLY A 175 5.38 -3.10 7.83
CA GLY A 175 4.11 -2.44 7.48
C GLY A 175 4.04 -0.98 7.89
N ASN A 176 4.62 -0.61 9.03
CA ASN A 176 4.69 0.78 9.49
C ASN A 176 5.74 1.59 8.73
N THR A 177 6.91 1.00 8.46
CA THR A 177 8.03 1.66 7.77
C THR A 177 7.70 1.95 6.31
N TYR A 178 7.05 1.01 5.63
CA TYR A 178 6.67 1.10 4.22
C TYR A 178 5.18 1.36 4.03
N ASN A 179 4.59 2.11 4.98
CA ASN A 179 3.18 2.48 4.95
C ASN A 179 2.87 3.52 3.85
N LEU A 180 2.31 3.06 2.75
CA LEU A 180 1.79 3.87 1.65
C LEU A 180 0.70 4.86 2.08
N THR A 181 0.03 4.60 3.20
CA THR A 181 -1.04 5.47 3.72
C THR A 181 -0.56 6.47 4.77
N SER A 182 0.75 6.54 5.03
CA SER A 182 1.31 7.45 6.03
C SER A 182 0.92 8.91 5.76
N SER A 183 0.59 9.65 6.83
CA SER A 183 0.16 11.05 6.71
C SER A 183 1.20 11.89 5.97
N LYS A 184 2.50 11.73 6.31
CA LYS A 184 3.60 12.45 5.67
C LYS A 184 3.65 12.24 4.15
N PHE A 185 3.41 11.03 3.67
CA PHE A 185 3.44 10.77 2.23
C PHE A 185 2.21 11.38 1.54
N LYS A 186 1.02 11.26 2.16
CA LYS A 186 -0.20 11.92 1.68
C LYS A 186 -0.09 13.44 1.67
N ASP A 187 0.56 14.04 2.66
CA ASP A 187 0.75 15.47 2.77
C ASP A 187 1.61 16.02 1.63
N ILE A 188 2.57 15.23 1.13
CA ILE A 188 3.38 15.58 -0.04
C ILE A 188 2.57 15.37 -1.33
N ILE A 189 1.93 14.22 -1.49
CA ILE A 189 1.17 13.91 -2.71
C ILE A 189 -0.02 14.88 -2.92
N TYR A 190 -0.73 15.21 -1.84
CA TYR A 190 -1.93 16.05 -1.84
C TYR A 190 -1.68 17.40 -1.13
N ASP A 191 -0.55 18.02 -1.42
CA ASP A 191 -0.05 19.26 -0.81
C ASP A 191 -0.80 20.54 -1.21
N THR A 192 -1.62 20.50 -2.26
CA THR A 192 -2.48 21.63 -2.68
C THR A 192 -3.95 21.37 -2.42
N ARG A 193 -4.73 22.45 -2.29
CA ARG A 193 -6.19 22.37 -2.08
C ARG A 193 -6.88 21.66 -3.25
N GLU A 194 -6.42 21.90 -4.47
CA GLU A 194 -6.94 21.34 -5.71
C GLU A 194 -6.70 19.82 -5.74
N ARG A 195 -5.50 19.36 -5.34
CA ARG A 195 -5.15 17.94 -5.23
C ARG A 195 -5.97 17.24 -4.15
N GLN A 196 -6.14 17.86 -2.98
CA GLN A 196 -7.00 17.33 -1.92
C GLN A 196 -8.45 17.21 -2.37
N LYS A 197 -8.98 18.24 -3.05
CA LYS A 197 -10.34 18.21 -3.59
C LYS A 197 -10.51 17.07 -4.60
N ALA A 198 -9.58 16.90 -5.53
CA ALA A 198 -9.60 15.80 -6.50
C ALA A 198 -9.55 14.43 -5.79
N TYR A 199 -8.69 14.26 -4.79
CA TYR A 199 -8.64 13.04 -3.99
C TYR A 199 -9.98 12.75 -3.27
N PHE A 200 -10.62 13.76 -2.68
CA PHE A 200 -11.93 13.58 -2.05
C PHE A 200 -13.04 13.28 -3.07
N THR A 201 -12.98 13.87 -4.26
CA THR A 201 -13.88 13.51 -5.37
C THR A 201 -13.69 12.04 -5.77
N TYR A 202 -12.44 11.57 -5.88
CA TYR A 202 -12.13 10.17 -6.09
C TYR A 202 -12.72 9.27 -5.00
N GLN A 203 -12.46 9.56 -3.73
CA GLN A 203 -13.00 8.78 -2.62
C GLN A 203 -14.52 8.74 -2.60
N ALA A 204 -15.17 9.86 -2.94
CA ALA A 204 -16.63 9.91 -3.07
C ALA A 204 -17.14 9.04 -4.23
N SER A 205 -16.41 8.99 -5.35
CA SER A 205 -16.79 8.16 -6.51
C SER A 205 -16.76 6.65 -6.22
N LEU A 206 -15.96 6.20 -5.26
CA LEU A 206 -15.91 4.80 -4.84
C LEU A 206 -17.13 4.38 -3.99
N GLY A 207 -17.90 5.34 -3.49
CA GLY A 207 -19.03 5.08 -2.59
C GLY A 207 -20.13 4.24 -3.25
N GLY A 208 -20.58 3.20 -2.56
CA GLY A 208 -21.66 2.31 -3.04
C GLY A 208 -21.21 1.21 -4.00
N HIS A 209 -19.93 1.18 -4.37
CA HIS A 209 -19.34 0.13 -5.18
C HIS A 209 -18.72 -0.97 -4.31
N SER A 210 -18.66 -2.19 -4.84
CA SER A 210 -18.01 -3.33 -4.21
C SER A 210 -16.85 -3.78 -5.09
N PHE A 211 -15.68 -3.94 -4.49
CA PHE A 211 -14.46 -4.24 -5.21
C PHE A 211 -13.85 -5.54 -4.70
N SER A 212 -13.40 -6.38 -5.62
CA SER A 212 -12.65 -7.58 -5.27
C SER A 212 -11.17 -7.26 -5.24
N LEU A 213 -10.53 -7.52 -4.11
CA LEU A 213 -9.08 -7.53 -4.04
C LEU A 213 -8.59 -8.85 -4.66
N GLY A 214 -7.71 -8.72 -5.66
CA GLY A 214 -6.97 -9.83 -6.25
C GLY A 214 -6.02 -10.49 -5.25
N LYS A 215 -5.25 -11.47 -5.74
CA LYS A 215 -4.18 -12.08 -4.95
C LYS A 215 -2.99 -11.12 -4.90
N ASN A 216 -2.27 -11.10 -3.79
CA ASN A 216 -1.03 -10.32 -3.69
C ASN A 216 0.09 -11.08 -4.41
N THR A 217 0.41 -10.66 -5.63
CA THR A 217 1.42 -11.32 -6.47
C THR A 217 2.50 -10.35 -6.93
N ILE A 218 3.60 -10.88 -7.44
CA ILE A 218 4.67 -10.07 -8.05
C ILE A 218 4.17 -9.32 -9.31
N ASP A 219 3.16 -9.85 -10.00
CA ASP A 219 2.59 -9.25 -11.22
C ASP A 219 1.85 -7.93 -10.92
N ASP A 220 1.53 -7.67 -9.65
CA ASP A 220 0.95 -6.42 -9.20
C ASP A 220 2.00 -5.30 -9.07
N CYS A 221 3.29 -5.64 -9.11
CA CYS A 221 4.39 -4.68 -9.07
C CYS A 221 4.76 -4.18 -10.48
N ASP A 222 5.03 -2.89 -10.63
CA ASP A 222 5.51 -2.32 -11.90
C ASP A 222 6.96 -2.72 -12.21
N GLN A 223 7.74 -3.06 -11.18
CA GLN A 223 9.09 -3.61 -11.33
C GLN A 223 9.22 -4.94 -10.59
N ASN A 224 10.17 -5.76 -11.02
CA ASN A 224 10.46 -7.03 -10.35
C ASN A 224 11.22 -6.78 -9.03
N ILE A 225 10.47 -6.50 -7.97
CA ILE A 225 11.02 -6.23 -6.65
C ILE A 225 11.81 -7.40 -6.04
N THR A 226 11.66 -8.63 -6.55
CA THR A 226 12.48 -9.77 -6.11
C THR A 226 13.94 -9.64 -6.56
N ILE A 227 14.18 -8.98 -7.69
CA ILE A 227 15.54 -8.67 -8.17
C ILE A 227 16.09 -7.42 -7.45
N LEU A 228 15.21 -6.53 -6.99
CA LEU A 228 15.59 -5.32 -6.28
C LEU A 228 15.96 -5.57 -4.81
N ASP A 229 15.34 -6.58 -4.19
CA ASP A 229 15.58 -7.08 -2.83
C ASP A 229 16.83 -7.96 -2.77
N LYS A 230 18.01 -7.35 -2.99
CA LYS A 230 19.33 -7.98 -2.93
C LYS A 230 20.14 -7.48 -1.75
#